data_AF-A0A426ZQK4-F1
#
_entry.id   AF-A0A426ZQK4-F1
#
_cell.length_a   1.000
_cell.length_b   1.000
_cell.length_c   1.000
_cell.angle_alpha   90.00
_cell.angle_beta   90.00
_cell.angle_gamma   90.00
#
_symmetry.space_group_name_H-M   'P 1'
#
loop_
_entity.id
_entity.type
_entity.pdbx_description
1 polymer ?
#
loop_
_entity_poly.entity_id
_entity_poly.type
_entity_poly.pdbx_seq_one_letter_code
_entity_poly.pdbx_strand_id
1 'polypeptide(L)'
;MLGDNYVHDGGPSLVELFFAGKFILYCLFMFLTFMYFTFYGMMAIGLTPTQQLAAVISSAFYSLWNLLSGFLIPKARLFTFVVFVWLSQNLPVWWLWFYYICPVAWTLRGVITSQLGDVETRIVGPGFDGTVKQYLEESLGYGSGMLGITVVVLIAFSLFFFTAYATSIKVLNYQRR
;
A
#
# COMPACT_ATOMS: atom_id res chain seq x y z
N MET A 1 15.57 34.96 -39.29
CA MET A 1 15.58 33.48 -39.32
C MET A 1 16.83 33.03 -38.60
N LEU A 2 16.81 33.02 -37.26
CA LEU A 2 17.88 32.45 -36.45
C LEU A 2 17.33 31.12 -35.94
N GLY A 3 17.84 30.03 -36.51
CA GLY A 3 17.49 28.68 -36.11
C GLY A 3 18.17 28.38 -34.78
N ASP A 4 17.37 28.25 -33.74
CA ASP A 4 17.80 27.67 -32.48
C ASP A 4 18.07 26.18 -32.73
N ASN A 5 19.33 25.88 -33.05
CA ASN A 5 19.85 24.53 -33.06
C ASN A 5 19.95 24.06 -31.59
N TYR A 6 18.83 23.61 -31.03
CA TYR A 6 18.84 22.72 -29.89
C TYR A 6 19.48 21.41 -30.35
N VAL A 7 20.76 21.28 -30.07
CA VAL A 7 21.46 20.00 -30.12
C VAL A 7 20.69 19.07 -29.18
N HIS A 8 19.90 18.17 -29.76
CA HIS A 8 19.36 17.01 -29.07
C HIS A 8 20.56 16.11 -28.75
N ASP A 9 21.21 16.36 -27.61
CA ASP A 9 22.12 15.39 -27.02
C ASP A 9 21.32 14.10 -26.83
N GLY A 10 21.68 13.05 -27.58
CA GLY A 10 20.94 11.79 -27.68
C GLY A 10 20.92 10.92 -26.41
N GLY A 11 21.19 11.52 -25.25
CA GLY A 11 21.03 10.88 -23.94
C GLY A 11 19.69 11.29 -23.31
N PRO A 12 19.03 10.41 -22.55
CA PRO A 12 17.80 10.78 -21.87
C PRO A 12 18.07 11.95 -20.92
N SER A 13 17.22 12.97 -20.98
CA SER A 13 17.37 14.13 -20.10
C SER A 13 17.23 13.70 -18.63
N LEU A 14 17.85 14.43 -17.69
CA LEU A 14 17.73 14.12 -16.25
C LEU A 14 16.28 14.05 -15.78
N VAL A 15 15.41 14.82 -16.44
CA VAL A 15 13.97 14.83 -16.23
C VAL A 15 13.33 13.51 -16.66
N GLU A 16 13.69 12.98 -17.84
CA GLU A 16 13.22 11.67 -18.32
C GLU A 16 13.69 10.52 -17.43
N LEU A 17 14.94 10.54 -16.98
CA LEU A 17 15.46 9.55 -16.04
C LEU A 17 14.71 9.55 -14.70
N PHE A 18 14.35 10.74 -14.21
CA PHE A 18 13.56 10.89 -12.99
C PHE A 18 12.13 10.36 -13.14
N PHE A 19 11.45 10.69 -14.25
CA PHE A 19 10.12 10.14 -14.54
C PHE A 19 10.16 8.63 -14.74
N ALA A 20 11.18 8.11 -15.43
CA ALA A 20 11.38 6.67 -15.61
C ALA A 20 11.58 5.96 -14.26
N GLY A 21 12.37 6.55 -13.34
CA GLY A 21 12.58 6.02 -11.99
C GLY A 21 11.27 5.92 -11.19
N LYS A 22 10.45 6.98 -11.21
CA LYS A 22 9.13 6.99 -10.56
C LYS A 22 8.16 5.97 -11.16
N PHE A 23 8.18 5.83 -12.48
CA PHE A 23 7.36 4.86 -13.18
C PHE A 23 7.77 3.42 -12.83
N ILE A 24 9.07 3.12 -12.80
CA ILE A 24 9.58 1.80 -12.40
C ILE A 24 9.19 1.48 -10.96
N LEU A 25 9.31 2.44 -10.04
CA LEU A 25 8.86 2.26 -8.65
C LEU A 25 7.36 2.00 -8.57
N TYR A 26 6.55 2.73 -9.32
CA TYR A 26 5.11 2.48 -9.42
C TYR A 26 4.82 1.06 -9.94
N CYS A 27 5.46 0.65 -11.03
CA CYS A 27 5.33 -0.70 -11.58
C CYS A 27 5.75 -1.77 -10.56
N LEU A 28 6.82 -1.54 -9.79
CA LEU A 28 7.25 -2.44 -8.73
C LEU A 28 6.18 -2.58 -7.64
N PHE A 29 5.62 -1.48 -7.15
CA PHE A 29 4.55 -1.51 -6.15
C PHE A 29 3.29 -2.20 -6.67
N MET A 30 2.91 -1.94 -7.92
CA MET A 30 1.78 -2.61 -8.57
C MET A 30 2.04 -4.11 -8.75
N PHE A 31 3.24 -4.49 -9.18
CA PHE A 31 3.65 -5.89 -9.35
C PHE A 31 3.61 -6.64 -8.01
N LEU A 32 4.21 -6.08 -6.96
CA LEU A 32 4.15 -6.65 -5.60
C LEU A 32 2.72 -6.77 -5.11
N THR A 33 1.87 -5.80 -5.45
CA THR A 33 0.46 -5.80 -5.08
C THR A 33 -0.30 -6.95 -5.73
N PHE A 34 -0.20 -7.10 -7.04
CA PHE A 34 -0.80 -8.24 -7.74
C PHE A 34 -0.24 -9.58 -7.23
N MET A 35 1.06 -9.65 -6.95
CA MET A 35 1.69 -10.86 -6.43
C MET A 35 1.10 -11.30 -5.09
N TYR A 36 1.05 -10.41 -4.08
CA TYR A 36 0.52 -10.82 -2.77
C TYR A 36 -0.97 -11.15 -2.84
N PHE A 37 -1.77 -10.44 -3.66
CA PHE A 37 -3.19 -10.75 -3.85
C PHE A 37 -3.39 -12.12 -4.48
N THR A 38 -2.54 -12.48 -5.44
CA THR A 38 -2.57 -13.81 -6.08
C THR A 38 -2.24 -14.89 -5.06
N PHE A 39 -1.17 -14.73 -4.27
CA PHE A 39 -0.80 -15.69 -3.23
C PHE A 39 -1.86 -15.79 -2.13
N TYR A 40 -2.50 -14.69 -1.75
CA TYR A 40 -3.62 -14.70 -0.82
C TYR A 40 -4.82 -15.47 -1.37
N GLY A 41 -5.21 -15.25 -2.63
CA GLY A 41 -6.31 -16.00 -3.26
C GLY A 41 -6.03 -17.50 -3.33
N MET A 42 -4.79 -17.87 -3.68
CA MET A 42 -4.37 -19.28 -3.68
C MET A 42 -4.38 -19.88 -2.28
N MET A 43 -3.90 -19.15 -1.27
CA MET A 43 -3.99 -19.57 0.14
C MET A 43 -5.44 -19.78 0.58
N ALA A 44 -6.35 -18.87 0.24
CA ALA A 44 -7.77 -18.97 0.59
C ALA A 44 -8.39 -20.24 -0.02
N ILE A 45 -8.15 -20.51 -1.31
CA ILE A 45 -8.63 -21.74 -1.97
C ILE A 45 -8.01 -22.97 -1.33
N GLY A 46 -6.71 -22.95 -1.01
CA GLY A 46 -6.01 -24.09 -0.43
C GLY A 46 -6.46 -24.44 0.99
N LEU A 47 -6.89 -23.45 1.79
CA LEU A 47 -7.32 -23.65 3.18
C LEU A 47 -8.77 -24.10 3.30
N THR A 48 -9.60 -23.83 2.29
CA THR A 48 -11.02 -24.14 2.31
C THR A 48 -11.36 -25.42 1.54
N PRO A 49 -12.32 -26.24 2.03
CA PRO A 49 -12.72 -27.45 1.34
C PRO A 49 -13.59 -27.18 0.09
N THR A 50 -14.22 -26.00 -0.02
CA THR A 50 -15.08 -25.63 -1.16
C THR A 50 -14.73 -24.26 -1.72
N GLN A 51 -14.85 -24.11 -3.05
CA GLN A 51 -14.53 -22.86 -3.73
C GLN A 51 -15.50 -21.72 -3.34
N GLN A 52 -16.77 -22.02 -3.04
CA GLN A 52 -17.70 -20.97 -2.59
C GLN A 52 -17.28 -20.38 -1.23
N LEU A 53 -16.81 -21.22 -0.30
CA LEU A 53 -16.32 -20.76 0.99
C LEU A 53 -15.07 -19.88 0.82
N ALA A 54 -14.15 -20.27 -0.06
CA ALA A 54 -12.97 -19.45 -0.42
C ALA A 54 -13.38 -18.06 -0.90
N ALA A 55 -14.39 -17.98 -1.77
CA ALA A 55 -14.86 -16.73 -2.34
C ALA A 55 -15.51 -15.80 -1.30
N VAL A 56 -16.32 -16.35 -0.39
CA VAL A 56 -16.95 -15.59 0.70
C VAL A 56 -15.91 -15.06 1.69
N ILE A 57 -14.93 -15.89 2.07
CA ILE A 57 -13.86 -15.48 2.96
C ILE A 57 -13.01 -14.39 2.30
N SER A 58 -12.58 -14.60 1.05
CA SER A 58 -11.74 -13.65 0.32
C SER A 58 -12.42 -12.29 0.17
N SER A 59 -13.73 -12.25 -0.16
CA SER A 59 -14.46 -10.99 -0.33
C SER A 59 -14.61 -10.20 0.98
N ALA A 60 -14.80 -10.90 2.11
CA ALA A 60 -14.83 -10.26 3.43
C ALA A 60 -13.49 -9.63 3.80
N PHE A 61 -12.38 -10.33 3.56
CA PHE A 61 -11.03 -9.82 3.80
C PHE A 61 -10.65 -8.67 2.86
N TYR A 62 -11.05 -8.72 1.58
CA TYR A 62 -10.85 -7.59 0.66
C TYR A 62 -11.62 -6.35 1.11
N SER A 63 -12.85 -6.52 1.59
CA SER A 63 -13.64 -5.41 2.14
C SER A 63 -12.99 -4.82 3.39
N LEU A 64 -12.49 -5.68 4.27
CA LEU A 64 -11.76 -5.27 5.48
C LEU A 64 -10.47 -4.51 5.15
N TRP A 65 -9.67 -5.00 4.21
CA TRP A 65 -8.43 -4.33 3.80
C TRP A 65 -8.68 -2.99 3.08
N ASN A 66 -9.76 -2.88 2.30
CA ASN A 66 -10.15 -1.60 1.72
C ASN A 66 -10.53 -0.57 2.80
N LEU A 67 -11.26 -1.00 3.84
CA LEU A 67 -11.64 -0.13 4.97
C LEU A 67 -10.42 0.32 5.78
N LEU A 68 -9.48 -0.59 6.04
CA LEU A 68 -8.28 -0.35 6.84
C LEU A 68 -7.12 0.29 6.06
N SER A 69 -7.20 0.39 4.72
CA SER A 69 -6.14 0.96 3.87
C SER A 69 -5.84 2.44 4.16
N GLY A 70 -6.70 3.11 4.92
CA GLY A 70 -6.56 4.52 5.28
C GLY A 70 -7.17 5.50 4.26
N PHE A 71 -7.78 4.99 3.18
CA PHE A 71 -8.49 5.82 2.19
C PHE A 71 -9.84 6.32 2.71
N LEU A 72 -10.63 5.45 3.35
CA LEU A 72 -11.92 5.81 3.95
C LEU A 72 -11.78 6.45 5.34
N ILE A 73 -10.75 6.06 6.11
CA ILE A 73 -10.46 6.61 7.44
C ILE A 73 -9.00 7.09 7.46
N PRO A 74 -8.73 8.40 7.32
CA PRO A 74 -7.38 8.93 7.35
C PRO A 74 -6.67 8.54 8.65
N LYS A 75 -5.39 8.14 8.60
CA LYS A 75 -4.59 7.81 9.80
C LYS A 75 -4.66 8.85 10.91
N ALA A 76 -4.64 10.14 10.56
CA ALA A 76 -4.79 11.24 11.52
C ALA A 76 -6.18 11.22 12.17
N ARG A 77 -7.23 10.93 11.40
CA ARG A 77 -8.60 10.80 11.93
C ARG A 77 -8.80 9.48 12.64
N LEU A 78 -8.08 8.41 12.30
CA LEU A 78 -8.04 7.18 13.09
C LEU A 78 -7.32 7.45 14.41
N PHE A 79 -6.17 8.12 14.45
CA PHE A 79 -5.52 8.51 15.69
C PHE A 79 -6.39 9.44 16.52
N THR A 80 -7.06 10.43 15.92
CA THR A 80 -7.98 11.33 16.64
C THR A 80 -9.28 10.64 17.03
N PHE A 81 -9.86 9.75 16.22
CA PHE A 81 -11.05 8.97 16.55
C PHE A 81 -10.71 7.92 17.60
N VAL A 82 -9.54 7.30 17.50
CA VAL A 82 -8.95 6.43 18.52
C VAL A 82 -8.77 7.28 19.78
N VAL A 83 -8.08 8.41 19.80
CA VAL A 83 -7.91 9.27 20.99
C VAL A 83 -9.24 9.75 21.57
N PHE A 84 -10.19 10.20 20.75
CA PHE A 84 -11.49 10.72 21.19
C PHE A 84 -12.40 9.60 21.72
N VAL A 85 -12.37 8.43 21.09
CA VAL A 85 -13.12 7.25 21.55
C VAL A 85 -12.36 6.52 22.67
N TRP A 86 -11.04 6.65 22.79
CA TRP A 86 -10.20 6.16 23.90
C TRP A 86 -10.38 6.97 25.18
N LEU A 87 -10.62 8.27 25.04
CA LEU A 87 -10.99 9.14 26.16
C LEU A 87 -12.44 8.91 26.62
N SER A 88 -13.28 8.32 25.78
CA SER A 88 -14.71 8.06 26.05
C SER A 88 -15.01 6.58 26.39
N GLN A 89 -14.19 5.65 25.92
CA GLN A 89 -14.27 4.21 26.14
C GLN A 89 -12.86 3.62 26.18
N ASN A 90 -12.64 2.54 26.90
CA ASN A 90 -11.41 1.72 26.80
C ASN A 90 -11.32 1.05 25.41
N LEU A 91 -11.23 1.84 24.34
CA LEU A 91 -10.73 1.33 23.08
C LEU A 91 -9.33 0.80 23.33
N PRO A 92 -8.89 -0.24 22.65
CA PRO A 92 -7.62 -0.87 22.94
C PRO A 92 -6.55 -0.59 21.87
N VAL A 93 -5.26 -0.52 22.28
CA VAL A 93 -4.16 -0.06 21.40
C VAL A 93 -3.99 -1.05 20.25
N TRP A 94 -4.45 -2.28 20.47
CA TRP A 94 -4.34 -3.34 19.50
C TRP A 94 -5.06 -3.05 18.19
N TRP A 95 -6.02 -2.13 18.16
CA TRP A 95 -6.72 -1.78 16.93
C TRP A 95 -5.80 -1.12 15.88
N LEU A 96 -4.75 -0.42 16.33
CA LEU A 96 -3.75 0.16 15.43
C LEU A 96 -2.95 -0.92 14.69
N TRP A 97 -2.76 -2.11 15.29
CA TRP A 97 -2.06 -3.20 14.61
C TRP A 97 -2.78 -3.67 13.35
N PHE A 98 -4.12 -3.58 13.29
CA PHE A 98 -4.86 -3.95 12.07
C PHE A 98 -4.51 -3.05 10.87
N TYR A 99 -4.16 -1.78 11.10
CA TYR A 99 -3.65 -0.90 10.06
C TYR A 99 -2.25 -1.37 9.58
N TYR A 100 -1.36 -1.71 10.50
CA TYR A 100 0.00 -2.16 10.18
C TYR A 100 0.07 -3.58 9.60
N ILE A 101 -0.92 -4.44 9.89
CA ILE A 101 -1.03 -5.80 9.34
C ILE A 101 -1.70 -5.80 7.96
N CYS A 102 -2.34 -4.70 7.55
CA CYS A 102 -3.00 -4.59 6.26
C CYS A 102 -1.98 -4.34 5.12
N PRO A 103 -1.79 -5.28 4.17
CA PRO A 103 -0.86 -5.09 3.07
C PRO A 103 -1.27 -3.93 2.14
N VAL A 104 -2.58 -3.67 2.00
CA VAL A 104 -3.11 -2.57 1.17
C VAL A 104 -2.72 -1.20 1.70
N ALA A 105 -2.67 -1.02 3.03
CA ALA A 105 -2.22 0.23 3.65
C ALA A 105 -0.74 0.53 3.31
N TRP A 106 0.10 -0.50 3.26
CA TRP A 106 1.50 -0.38 2.84
C TRP A 106 1.63 -0.12 1.33
N THR A 107 0.85 -0.78 0.48
CA THR A 107 0.79 -0.46 -0.95
C THR A 107 0.44 1.00 -1.19
N LEU A 108 -0.67 1.48 -0.58
CA LEU A 108 -1.14 2.84 -0.77
C LEU A 108 -0.09 3.86 -0.33
N ARG A 109 0.56 3.59 0.80
CA ARG A 109 1.69 4.37 1.28
C ARG A 109 2.84 4.40 0.27
N GLY A 110 3.26 3.26 -0.25
CA GLY A 110 4.38 3.17 -1.21
C GLY A 110 4.09 3.88 -2.52
N VAL A 111 2.87 3.74 -3.05
CA VAL A 111 2.44 4.44 -4.27
C VAL A 111 2.39 5.95 -4.03
N ILE A 112 1.74 6.41 -2.96
CA ILE A 112 1.61 7.85 -2.68
C ILE A 112 2.98 8.49 -2.42
N THR A 113 3.84 7.84 -1.63
CA THR A 113 5.17 8.39 -1.33
C THR A 113 6.11 8.37 -2.55
N SER A 114 6.00 7.37 -3.43
CA SER A 114 6.83 7.32 -4.65
C SER A 114 6.42 8.35 -5.71
N GLN A 115 5.13 8.69 -5.77
CA GLN A 115 4.61 9.64 -6.77
C GLN A 115 4.57 11.09 -6.28
N LEU A 116 4.20 11.31 -5.01
CA LEU A 116 3.91 12.63 -4.45
C LEU A 116 4.88 13.04 -3.31
N GLY A 117 5.77 12.16 -2.87
CA GLY A 117 6.64 12.43 -1.71
C GLY A 117 7.70 13.52 -1.92
N ASP A 118 7.95 13.90 -3.16
CA ASP A 118 8.89 14.92 -3.60
C ASP A 118 8.20 16.09 -4.33
N VAL A 119 6.86 16.11 -4.32
CA VAL A 119 6.06 17.18 -4.91
C VAL A 119 5.89 18.29 -3.88
N GLU A 120 6.57 19.41 -4.13
CA GLU A 120 6.52 20.62 -3.28
C GLU A 120 5.46 21.62 -3.74
N THR A 121 4.52 21.21 -4.61
CA THR A 121 3.45 22.10 -5.04
C THR A 121 2.63 22.54 -3.83
N ARG A 122 2.42 23.85 -3.72
CA ARG A 122 1.63 24.42 -2.62
C ARG A 122 0.17 24.13 -2.88
N ILE A 123 -0.49 23.54 -1.89
CA ILE A 123 -1.93 23.29 -1.89
C ILE A 123 -2.58 24.23 -0.89
N VAL A 124 -3.63 24.91 -1.34
CA VAL A 124 -4.44 25.79 -0.49
C VAL A 124 -5.83 25.18 -0.39
N GLY A 125 -6.21 24.76 0.81
CA GLY A 125 -7.51 24.17 1.09
C GLY A 125 -8.12 24.80 2.35
N PRO A 126 -9.43 24.58 2.60
CA PRO A 126 -10.07 25.07 3.82
C PRO A 126 -9.41 24.42 5.05
N GLY A 127 -8.60 25.20 5.77
CA GLY A 127 -7.90 24.77 6.99
C GLY A 127 -6.48 24.23 6.81
N PHE A 128 -5.91 24.23 5.60
CA PHE A 128 -4.52 23.81 5.36
C PHE A 128 -3.85 24.70 4.29
N ASP A 129 -2.69 25.25 4.64
CA ASP A 129 -1.84 26.03 3.74
C ASP A 129 -0.41 25.48 3.86
N GLY A 130 0.02 24.73 2.85
CA GLY A 130 1.31 24.05 2.87
C GLY A 130 1.61 23.33 1.56
N THR A 131 2.77 22.67 1.50
CA THR A 131 3.15 21.85 0.34
C THR A 131 2.46 20.47 0.38
N VAL A 132 2.29 19.82 -0.79
CA VAL A 132 1.77 18.43 -0.85
C VAL A 132 2.58 17.51 0.04
N LYS A 133 3.91 17.67 0.07
CA LYS A 133 4.79 16.95 0.99
C LYS A 133 4.43 17.15 2.47
N GLN A 134 4.24 18.40 2.92
CA GLN A 134 3.81 18.69 4.30
C GLN A 134 2.45 18.06 4.61
N TYR A 135 1.52 18.09 3.65
CA TYR A 135 0.22 17.44 3.83
C TYR A 135 0.33 15.93 4.01
N LEU A 136 1.18 15.27 3.22
CA LEU A 136 1.42 13.83 3.35
C LEU A 136 2.09 13.47 4.69
N GLU A 137 2.97 14.32 5.20
CA GLU A 137 3.61 14.12 6.51
C GLU A 137 2.63 14.39 7.66
N GLU A 138 1.93 15.52 7.67
CA GLU A 138 1.03 15.92 8.76
C GLU A 138 -0.30 15.15 8.77
N SER A 139 -0.89 14.89 7.60
CA SER A 139 -2.20 14.24 7.50
C SER A 139 -2.12 12.71 7.39
N LEU A 140 -1.05 12.17 6.79
CA LEU A 140 -0.90 10.73 6.52
C LEU A 140 0.30 10.09 7.22
N GLY A 141 1.20 10.85 7.84
CA GLY A 141 2.38 10.31 8.53
C GLY A 141 3.38 9.65 7.57
N TYR A 142 3.41 10.08 6.30
CA TYR A 142 4.17 9.45 5.23
C TYR A 142 5.54 10.13 5.04
N GLY A 143 6.49 9.85 5.93
CA GLY A 143 7.87 10.36 5.81
C GLY A 143 8.65 9.79 4.61
N SER A 144 9.49 10.63 4.01
CA SER A 144 10.28 10.36 2.78
C SER A 144 11.28 9.19 2.88
N GLY A 145 11.74 8.82 4.08
CA GLY A 145 12.70 7.74 4.29
C GLY A 145 12.14 6.31 4.34
N MET A 146 10.83 6.12 4.24
CA MET A 146 10.19 4.81 4.52
C MET A 146 9.77 4.01 3.27
N LEU A 147 10.14 4.47 2.08
CA LEU A 147 9.88 3.76 0.81
C LEU A 147 10.50 2.36 0.79
N GLY A 148 11.78 2.24 1.16
CA GLY A 148 12.48 0.95 1.19
C GLY A 148 11.84 -0.04 2.19
N ILE A 149 11.46 0.43 3.37
CA ILE A 149 10.77 -0.38 4.38
C ILE A 149 9.45 -0.91 3.82
N THR A 150 8.71 -0.08 3.09
CA THR A 150 7.43 -0.46 2.49
C THR A 150 7.61 -1.60 1.48
N VAL A 151 8.64 -1.55 0.64
CA VAL A 151 8.97 -2.62 -0.32
C VAL A 151 9.28 -3.93 0.42
N VAL A 152 10.12 -3.88 1.45
CA VAL A 152 10.50 -5.06 2.25
C VAL A 152 9.28 -5.70 2.91
N VAL A 153 8.39 -4.88 3.49
CA VAL A 153 7.15 -5.35 4.11
C VAL A 153 6.24 -6.05 3.10
N LEU A 154 6.07 -5.48 1.90
CA LEU A 154 5.26 -6.11 0.84
C LEU A 154 5.85 -7.46 0.39
N ILE A 155 7.18 -7.56 0.25
CA ILE A 155 7.84 -8.84 -0.05
C ILE A 155 7.60 -9.85 1.07
N ALA A 156 7.70 -9.43 2.33
CA ALA A 156 7.46 -10.30 3.48
C ALA A 156 6.01 -10.83 3.49
N PHE A 157 5.01 -10.00 3.19
CA PHE A 157 3.62 -10.44 3.03
C PHE A 157 3.44 -11.43 1.88
N SER A 158 4.06 -11.18 0.73
CA SER A 158 4.02 -12.13 -0.40
C SER A 158 4.58 -13.50 -0.01
N LEU A 159 5.75 -13.54 0.65
CA LEU A 159 6.37 -14.78 1.10
C LEU A 159 5.52 -15.47 2.18
N PHE A 160 4.93 -14.72 3.10
CA PHE A 160 4.02 -15.25 4.11
C PHE A 160 2.81 -15.95 3.47
N PHE A 161 2.11 -15.28 2.55
CA PHE A 161 0.96 -15.90 1.87
C PHE A 161 1.36 -17.12 1.03
N PHE A 162 2.51 -17.06 0.36
CA PHE A 162 3.04 -18.19 -0.41
C PHE A 162 3.36 -19.40 0.47
N THR A 163 4.03 -19.18 1.61
CA THR A 163 4.36 -20.27 2.55
C THR A 163 3.13 -20.85 3.22
N ALA A 164 2.14 -20.01 3.56
CA ALA A 164 0.85 -20.47 4.07
C ALA A 164 0.12 -21.34 3.04
N TYR A 165 0.06 -20.91 1.77
CA TYR A 165 -0.49 -21.71 0.67
C TYR A 165 0.25 -23.05 0.48
N ALA A 166 1.58 -23.03 0.43
CA ALA A 166 2.39 -24.23 0.27
C ALA A 166 2.18 -25.24 1.43
N THR A 167 2.04 -24.73 2.66
CA THR A 167 1.73 -25.54 3.84
C THR A 167 0.31 -26.11 3.75
N SER A 168 -0.65 -25.31 3.29
CA SER A 168 -2.03 -25.71 3.08
C SER A 168 -2.14 -26.90 2.13
N ILE A 169 -1.46 -26.87 0.99
CA ILE A 169 -1.44 -28.00 0.05
C ILE A 169 -0.83 -29.25 0.68
N LYS A 170 0.30 -29.09 1.38
CA LYS A 170 1.03 -30.23 1.97
C LYS A 170 0.25 -30.91 3.10
N VAL A 171 -0.41 -30.12 3.96
CA VAL A 171 -1.06 -30.61 5.18
C VAL A 171 -2.52 -30.98 4.93
N LEU A 172 -3.27 -30.15 4.19
CA LEU A 172 -4.72 -30.29 4.09
C LEU A 172 -5.18 -31.20 2.96
N ASN A 173 -4.31 -31.61 2.04
CA ASN A 173 -4.50 -32.60 0.96
C ASN A 173 -5.94 -33.08 0.68
N TYR A 174 -6.87 -32.15 0.43
CA TYR A 174 -8.28 -32.45 0.16
C TYR A 174 -8.47 -33.09 -1.22
N GLN A 175 -7.46 -33.00 -2.09
CA GLN A 175 -7.47 -33.55 -3.45
C GLN A 175 -7.08 -35.04 -3.53
N ARG A 176 -6.71 -35.68 -2.42
CA ARG A 176 -6.50 -37.14 -2.34
C ARG A 176 -7.71 -37.85 -1.68
N ARG A 177 -8.91 -37.44 -2.07
CA ARG A 177 -10.16 -38.19 -1.88
C ARG A 177 -10.81 -38.40 -3.24
#